data_AF-A0A530BVG2-F1
#
_entry.id   AF-A0A530BVG2-F1
#
_cell.length_a   1.000
_cell.length_b   1.000
_cell.length_c   1.000
_cell.angle_alpha   90.00
_cell.angle_beta   90.00
_cell.angle_gamma   90.00
#
_symmetry.space_group_name_H-M   'P 1'
#
loop_
_entity.id
_entity.type
_entity.pdbx_description
1 polymer ?
#
loop_
_entity_poly.entity_id
_entity_poly.type
_entity_poly.pdbx_seq_one_letter_code
_entity_poly.pdbx_strand_id
1 'polypeptide(L)'
;MIGKLKGTLDEIDEDSCVIDVHGVGYVAHCSARTLASLPSPGEAVVLFIETYVREDMIRLYGFQTGLEREWFRLLMNNVQGVGAKVALAVLSTLAPTP
;
A
#
# COMPACT_ATOMS: atom_id res chain seq x y z
N MET A 1 2.98 -6.96 13.48
CA MET A 1 2.18 -6.19 12.50
C MET A 1 2.99 -4.97 12.08
N ILE A 2 3.12 -4.70 10.77
CA ILE A 2 3.92 -3.59 10.21
C ILE A 2 2.98 -2.42 9.92
N GLY A 3 3.27 -1.25 10.49
CA GLY A 3 2.41 -0.06 10.36
C GLY A 3 2.94 1.02 9.41
N LYS A 4 4.23 0.97 9.08
CA LYS A 4 4.93 1.97 8.25
C LYS A 4 6.25 1.39 7.76
N LEU A 5 6.63 1.71 6.53
CA LEU A 5 7.97 1.50 6.00
C LEU A 5 8.59 2.85 5.66
N LYS A 6 9.88 2.99 5.94
CA LYS A 6 10.70 4.13 5.57
C LYS A 6 12.02 3.57 5.05
N GLY A 7 12.35 3.90 3.81
CA GLY A 7 13.49 3.31 3.13
C GLY A 7 13.70 3.92 1.76
N THR A 8 14.32 3.15 0.87
CA THR A 8 14.55 3.52 -0.52
C THR A 8 13.59 2.74 -1.41
N LEU A 9 13.02 3.39 -2.40
CA LEU A 9 12.23 2.71 -3.41
C LEU A 9 13.18 1.90 -4.32
N ASP A 10 13.00 0.59 -4.36
CA ASP A 10 13.88 -0.31 -5.12
C ASP A 10 13.30 -0.60 -6.51
N GLU A 11 12.02 -0.97 -6.56
CA GLU A 11 11.32 -1.32 -7.80
C GLU A 11 9.83 -0.91 -7.75
N ILE A 12 9.25 -0.62 -8.92
CA ILE A 12 7.80 -0.44 -9.11
C ILE A 12 7.33 -1.49 -10.12
N ASP A 13 6.34 -2.29 -9.71
CA ASP A 13 5.62 -3.25 -10.54
C ASP A 13 4.24 -2.71 -10.95
N GLU A 14 3.44 -3.52 -11.65
CA GLU A 14 2.10 -3.17 -12.10
C GLU A 14 1.13 -2.85 -10.93
N ASP A 15 1.17 -3.64 -9.84
CA ASP A 15 0.26 -3.50 -8.69
C ASP A 15 0.98 -3.39 -7.33
N SER A 16 2.31 -3.28 -7.36
CA SER A 16 3.14 -3.29 -6.15
C SER A 16 4.41 -2.48 -6.31
N CYS A 17 5.12 -2.30 -5.21
CA CYS A 17 6.47 -1.73 -5.19
C CYS A 17 7.32 -2.45 -4.13
N VAL A 18 8.62 -2.39 -4.31
CA VAL A 18 9.61 -2.91 -3.35
C VAL A 18 10.26 -1.73 -2.62
N ILE A 19 10.22 -1.76 -1.29
CA ILE A 19 10.96 -0.80 -0.45
C ILE A 19 12.10 -1.55 0.23
N ASP A 20 13.34 -1.14 -0.07
CA ASP A 20 14.49 -1.52 0.72
C ASP A 20 14.47 -0.75 2.05
N VAL A 21 14.34 -1.48 3.14
CA VAL A 21 14.57 -0.97 4.50
C VAL A 21 15.82 -1.63 5.07
N HIS A 22 16.97 -0.99 4.85
CA HIS A 22 18.28 -1.42 5.36
C HIS A 22 18.69 -2.84 4.92
N GLY A 23 18.49 -3.16 3.65
CA GLY A 23 18.84 -4.44 3.03
C GLY A 23 17.72 -5.49 3.06
N VAL A 24 16.54 -5.13 3.57
CA VAL A 24 15.35 -5.99 3.53
C VAL A 24 14.33 -5.40 2.56
N GLY A 25 14.09 -6.08 1.45
CA GLY A 25 13.10 -5.71 0.44
C GLY A 25 11.69 -6.12 0.88
N TYR A 26 10.85 -5.13 1.16
CA TYR A 26 9.43 -5.34 1.48
C TYR A 26 8.57 -5.08 0.25
N VAL A 27 7.80 -6.08 -0.17
CA VAL A 27 6.79 -5.92 -1.22
C VAL A 27 5.52 -5.30 -0.60
N ALA A 28 5.11 -4.14 -1.12
CA ALA A 28 3.87 -3.46 -0.74
C ALA A 28 2.97 -3.30 -1.97
N HIS A 29 1.77 -3.88 -1.89
CA HIS A 29 0.73 -3.69 -2.90
C HIS A 29 0.04 -2.35 -2.71
N CYS A 30 -0.13 -1.61 -3.80
CA CYS A 30 -0.55 -0.22 -3.76
C CYS A 30 -1.66 0.03 -4.76
N SER A 31 -2.39 1.13 -4.61
CA SER A 31 -3.32 1.58 -5.66
C SER A 31 -2.52 2.10 -6.86
N ALA A 32 -3.08 2.07 -8.07
CA ALA A 32 -2.41 2.62 -9.25
C ALA A 32 -2.09 4.12 -9.08
N ARG A 33 -2.96 4.84 -8.37
CA ARG A 33 -2.74 6.25 -7.98
C ARG A 33 -1.51 6.39 -7.09
N THR A 34 -1.40 5.54 -6.06
CA THR A 34 -0.26 5.53 -5.12
C THR A 34 1.04 5.22 -5.84
N LEU A 35 1.06 4.23 -6.74
CA LEU A 35 2.24 3.86 -7.53
C LEU A 35 2.67 4.99 -8.46
N ALA A 36 1.72 5.64 -9.14
CA ALA A 36 2.00 6.74 -10.04
C ALA A 36 2.54 8.00 -9.34
N SER A 37 2.34 8.14 -8.03
CA SER A 37 2.86 9.25 -7.23
C SER A 37 4.11 8.90 -6.42
N LEU A 38 4.64 7.68 -6.56
CA LEU A 38 5.91 7.31 -5.96
C LEU A 38 7.08 8.08 -6.60
N PRO A 39 8.18 8.27 -5.86
CA PRO A 39 9.41 8.83 -6.41
C PRO A 39 10.05 7.85 -7.40
N SER A 40 11.20 8.21 -7.98
CA SER A 40 11.94 7.29 -8.85
C SER A 40 12.65 6.20 -8.03
N PRO A 41 12.89 5.00 -8.58
CA PRO A 41 13.76 4.01 -7.94
C PRO A 41 15.12 4.62 -7.56
N GLY A 42 15.62 4.25 -6.38
CA GLY A 42 16.81 4.81 -5.74
C GLY A 42 16.53 6.01 -4.82
N GLU A 43 15.31 6.55 -4.79
CA GLU A 43 14.96 7.69 -3.94
C GLU A 43 14.28 7.27 -2.63
N ALA A 44 14.35 8.15 -1.63
CA ALA A 44 13.75 7.89 -0.32
C ALA A 44 12.23 7.93 -0.39
N VAL A 45 11.58 6.95 0.26
CA VAL A 45 10.12 6.81 0.29
C VAL A 45 9.63 6.43 1.67
N VAL A 46 8.40 6.85 1.97
CA VAL A 46 7.67 6.48 3.18
C VAL A 46 6.29 6.00 2.78
N LEU A 47 5.92 4.79 3.20
CA LEU A 47 4.56 4.27 3.05
C LEU A 47 3.95 3.92 4.41
N PHE A 48 2.69 4.31 4.59
CA PHE A 48 1.85 3.76 5.64
C PHE A 48 1.41 2.37 5.22
N ILE A 49 1.50 1.41 6.15
CA ILE A 49 1.23 0.02 5.85
C ILE A 49 -0.02 -0.45 6.59
N GLU A 50 -0.86 -1.19 5.86
CA GLU A 50 -1.79 -2.15 6.43
C GLU A 50 -1.25 -3.56 6.22
N THR A 51 -0.97 -4.28 7.32
CA THR A 51 -0.56 -5.68 7.26
C THR A 51 -1.80 -6.56 7.27
N TYR A 52 -1.97 -7.36 6.22
CA TYR A 52 -3.05 -8.32 6.10
C TYR A 52 -2.53 -9.74 6.25
N VAL A 53 -2.97 -10.42 7.31
CA VAL A 53 -2.52 -11.77 7.67
C VAL A 53 -3.67 -12.75 7.48
N ARG A 54 -3.39 -13.85 6.78
CA ARG A 54 -4.19 -15.08 6.72
C ARG A 54 -3.31 -16.25 7.16
N GLU A 55 -3.89 -17.44 7.31
CA GLU A 55 -3.15 -18.64 7.76
C GLU A 55 -1.94 -18.98 6.89
N ASP A 56 -2.02 -18.72 5.59
CA ASP A 56 -1.03 -19.12 4.58
C ASP A 56 -0.23 -17.95 4.01
N MET A 57 -0.50 -16.72 4.45
CA MET A 57 -0.03 -15.54 3.74
C MET A 57 0.01 -14.27 4.60
N ILE A 58 1.06 -13.48 4.40
CA ILE A 58 1.19 -12.11 4.89
C ILE A 58 1.35 -11.19 3.67
N ARG A 59 0.49 -10.17 3.56
CA ARG A 59 0.59 -9.14 2.52
C ARG A 59 0.65 -7.77 3.18
N LEU A 60 1.43 -6.89 2.58
CA LEU A 60 1.50 -5.49 2.96
C LEU A 60 0.77 -4.67 1.90
N TYR A 61 -0.13 -3.79 2.36
CA TYR A 61 -0.77 -2.80 1.51
C TYR A 61 -0.22 -1.42 1.86
N GLY A 62 0.29 -0.71 0.86
CA GLY A 62 1.00 0.56 1.02
C GLY A 62 0.17 1.77 0.59
N PHE A 63 0.31 2.86 1.33
CA PHE A 63 -0.42 4.12 1.14
C PHE A 63 0.50 5.32 1.40
N GLN A 64 0.34 6.41 0.65
CA GLN A 64 1.18 7.62 0.86
C GLN A 64 0.77 8.37 2.11
N THR A 65 -0.50 8.26 2.50
CA THR A 65 -1.05 8.95 3.67
C THR A 65 -1.76 7.99 4.62
N GLY A 66 -1.87 8.40 5.89
CA GLY A 66 -2.66 7.66 6.88
C GLY A 66 -4.15 7.62 6.52
N LEU A 67 -4.66 8.67 5.87
CA LEU A 67 -6.06 8.78 5.44
C LEU A 67 -6.40 7.74 4.37
N GLU A 68 -5.56 7.58 3.35
CA GLU A 68 -5.74 6.53 2.33
C GLU A 68 -5.81 5.13 2.95
N ARG A 69 -4.93 4.85 3.92
CA ARG A 69 -4.95 3.58 4.66
C ARG A 69 -6.25 3.40 5.45
N GLU A 70 -6.75 4.46 6.07
CA GLU A 70 -8.00 4.41 6.83
C GLU A 70 -9.20 4.12 5.93
N TRP A 71 -9.27 4.78 4.77
CA TRP A 71 -10.28 4.48 3.76
C TRP A 71 -10.21 3.04 3.26
N PHE A 72 -9.00 2.53 3.00
CA PHE A 72 -8.83 1.11 2.66
C PHE A 72 -9.40 0.18 3.75
N ARG A 73 -9.11 0.45 5.02
CA ARG A 73 -9.66 -0.33 6.15
C ARG A 73 -11.18 -0.26 6.23
N LEU A 74 -11.76 0.93 6.03
CA LEU A 74 -13.22 1.12 6.03
C LEU A 74 -13.88 0.31 4.91
N LEU A 75 -13.31 0.36 3.70
CA LEU A 75 -13.79 -0.43 2.56
C LEU A 75 -13.72 -1.93 2.85
N MET A 76 -12.58 -2.40 3.37
CA MET A 76 -12.34 -3.81 3.70
C MET A 76 -13.27 -4.35 4.80
N ASN A 77 -13.61 -3.52 5.79
CA ASN A 77 -14.33 -3.98 6.99
C ASN A 77 -15.84 -3.75 6.90
N ASN A 78 -16.28 -2.69 6.22
CA ASN A 78 -17.68 -2.23 6.29
C ASN A 78 -18.48 -2.52 5.01
N VAL A 79 -17.83 -2.87 3.91
CA VAL A 79 -18.53 -3.15 2.64
C VAL A 79 -18.46 -4.64 2.34
N GLN A 80 -19.60 -5.32 2.47
CA GLN A 80 -19.70 -6.75 2.22
C GLN A 80 -19.31 -7.08 0.77
N GLY A 81 -18.40 -8.05 0.60
CA GLY A 81 -17.89 -8.45 -0.71
C GLY A 81 -16.70 -7.63 -1.23
N VAL A 82 -16.27 -6.59 -0.52
CA VAL A 82 -15.08 -5.81 -0.90
C VAL A 82 -13.82 -6.42 -0.28
N GLY A 83 -12.99 -7.02 -1.14
CA GLY A 83 -11.64 -7.46 -0.79
C GLY A 83 -10.58 -6.43 -1.18
N ALA A 84 -9.32 -6.71 -0.82
CA ALA A 84 -8.23 -5.75 -0.96
C ALA A 84 -8.03 -5.24 -2.39
N LYS A 85 -8.12 -6.13 -3.39
CA LYS A 85 -8.02 -5.75 -4.80
C LYS A 85 -9.08 -4.72 -5.20
N VAL A 86 -10.32 -4.92 -4.76
CA VAL A 86 -11.42 -3.99 -5.05
C VAL A 86 -11.22 -2.68 -4.29
N ALA A 87 -10.81 -2.73 -3.02
CA ALA A 87 -10.52 -1.54 -2.23
C ALA A 87 -9.41 -0.68 -2.86
N LEU A 88 -8.32 -1.29 -3.34
CA LEU A 88 -7.24 -0.58 -4.07
C LEU A 88 -7.73 0.00 -5.41
N ALA A 89 -8.60 -0.71 -6.13
CA ALA A 89 -9.19 -0.19 -7.37
C ALA A 89 -10.07 1.04 -7.10
N VAL A 90 -10.85 1.04 -6.02
CA VAL A 90 -11.64 2.21 -5.60
C VAL A 90 -10.73 3.40 -5.25
N LEU A 91 -9.63 3.17 -4.53
CA LEU A 91 -8.68 4.24 -4.20
C LEU A 91 -7.87 4.74 -5.42
N SER A 92 -7.77 3.92 -6.46
CA SER A 92 -7.16 4.34 -7.72
C SER A 92 -8.04 5.39 -8.43
N THR A 93 -9.36 5.24 -8.37
CA THR A 93 -10.30 6.15 -9.04
C THR A 93 -10.70 7.34 -8.18
N LEU A 94 -10.96 7.14 -6.89
CA LEU A 94 -11.41 8.16 -5.96
C LEU A 94 -10.32 8.52 -4.95
N ALA A 95 -9.92 9.79 -4.93
CA ALA A 95 -9.07 10.30 -3.86
C ALA A 95 -9.92 10.49 -2.60
N PRO A 96 -9.47 9.99 -1.42
CA PRO A 96 -10.16 10.26 -0.18
C PRO A 96 -10.10 11.76 0.16
N THR A 97 -11.26 12.35 0.39
CA THR A 97 -11.39 13.72 0.90
C THR A 97 -11.41 13.70 2.43
N PRO A 98 -10.80 14.69 3.09
CA PRO A 98 -10.84 14.82 4.55
C PRO A 98 -12.25 15.10 5.08
#